data_AF-M8BMR5-F1
#
_entry.id   AF-M8BMR5-F1
#
_cell.length_a   1.000
_cell.length_b   1.000
_cell.length_c   1.000
_cell.angle_alpha   90.00
_cell.angle_beta   90.00
_cell.angle_gamma   90.00
#
_symmetry.space_group_name_H-M   'P 1'
#
loop_
_entity.id
_entity.type
_entity.pdbx_description
1 polymer ?
#
loop_
_entity_poly.entity_id
_entity_poly.type
_entity_poly.pdbx_seq_one_letter_code
_entity_poly.pdbx_strand_id
1 'polypeptide(L)'
;MLGSSHYMERQVEFAGMLSDDEDQNPDFHNWNKVKIRYCDGASFSGNVKDELQNGTKFFFRGQRIWEAVMDELLVKGLRHAKQDLKRKFLHCSSSMDPGQCFFPREVVKDIRTPVFILNPAYDAWQVQHVLAPEASDPQHSWQDCRLDITKCSPEQLQILQGFREELHDAMREIKQKKDWGIFIDSCFIHCQTLNSVTWHSPSSPRVNNKTMAEAVGDWFFDRREVKELDCKYPCNPTCHNLVFSKPFKG
;
A
#
# COMPACT_ATOMS: atom_id res chain seq x y z
N MET A 1 -7.52 -12.79 -13.66
CA MET A 1 -6.55 -12.19 -14.60
C MET A 1 -6.70 -10.68 -14.50
N LEU A 2 -5.62 -9.96 -14.20
CA LEU A 2 -5.61 -8.50 -14.22
C LEU A 2 -5.57 -8.02 -15.68
N GLY A 3 -6.11 -6.83 -15.96
CA GLY A 3 -6.12 -6.26 -17.32
C GLY A 3 -7.41 -6.45 -18.14
N SER A 4 -8.47 -7.02 -17.56
CA SER A 4 -9.78 -7.13 -18.21
C SER A 4 -10.93 -7.20 -17.20
N SER A 5 -12.07 -6.59 -17.53
CA SER A 5 -13.31 -6.68 -16.73
C SER A 5 -14.21 -7.86 -17.11
N HIS A 6 -13.92 -8.59 -18.18
CA HIS A 6 -14.80 -9.67 -18.68
C HIS A 6 -15.00 -10.82 -17.69
N TYR A 7 -13.98 -11.11 -16.88
CA TYR A 7 -13.98 -12.20 -15.90
C TYR A 7 -13.99 -11.68 -14.46
N MET A 8 -14.34 -10.41 -14.27
CA MET A 8 -14.48 -9.83 -12.96
C MET A 8 -15.73 -10.39 -12.27
N GLU A 9 -15.54 -10.97 -11.08
CA GLU A 9 -16.66 -11.37 -10.21
C GLU A 9 -17.66 -10.22 -10.01
N ARG A 10 -18.95 -10.55 -9.99
CA ARG A 10 -20.02 -9.53 -9.89
C ARG A 10 -20.14 -8.93 -8.49
N GLN A 11 -19.73 -9.69 -7.48
CA GLN A 11 -19.71 -9.26 -6.09
C GLN A 11 -18.27 -9.32 -5.59
N VAL A 12 -17.93 -8.40 -4.69
CA VAL A 12 -16.62 -8.39 -4.06
C VAL A 12 -16.83 -8.28 -2.57
N GLU A 13 -16.22 -9.19 -1.82
CA GLU A 13 -16.24 -9.14 -0.37
C GLU A 13 -15.47 -7.91 0.13
N PHE A 14 -16.06 -7.25 1.13
CA PHE A 14 -15.43 -6.18 1.88
C PHE A 14 -14.90 -6.75 3.20
N ALA A 15 -13.59 -6.63 3.38
CA ALA A 15 -12.86 -7.12 4.55
C ALA A 15 -11.82 -6.08 4.98
N GLY A 16 -11.30 -6.25 6.19
CA GLY A 16 -10.35 -5.31 6.80
C GLY A 16 -10.94 -3.90 6.83
N MET A 17 -10.22 -2.92 6.28
CA MET A 17 -10.62 -1.51 6.27
C MET A 17 -11.94 -1.21 5.55
N LEU A 18 -12.43 -2.15 4.72
CA LEU A 18 -13.72 -2.01 4.05
C LEU A 18 -14.85 -2.76 4.77
N SER A 19 -14.56 -3.56 5.80
CA SER A 19 -15.55 -4.41 6.47
C SER A 19 -16.71 -3.60 7.05
N ASP A 20 -17.92 -4.15 6.97
CA ASP A 20 -19.14 -3.67 7.64
C ASP A 20 -19.23 -4.13 9.11
N ASP A 21 -18.35 -5.02 9.52
CA ASP A 21 -18.24 -5.53 10.89
C ASP A 21 -17.50 -4.52 11.79
N GLU A 22 -18.16 -4.02 12.83
CA GLU A 22 -17.59 -3.07 13.80
C GLU A 22 -16.38 -3.68 14.53
N ASP A 23 -16.38 -4.98 14.82
CA ASP A 23 -15.25 -5.64 15.50
C ASP A 23 -14.02 -5.75 14.60
N GLN A 24 -14.17 -5.64 13.28
CA GLN A 24 -13.07 -5.64 12.31
C GLN A 24 -12.75 -4.25 11.78
N ASN A 25 -13.64 -3.28 11.91
CA ASN A 25 -13.47 -1.94 11.35
C ASN A 25 -14.17 -0.88 12.23
N PRO A 26 -13.73 -0.72 13.49
CA PRO A 26 -14.52 -0.06 14.54
C PRO A 26 -14.95 1.35 14.15
N ASP A 27 -14.03 2.12 13.59
CA ASP A 27 -14.24 3.54 13.29
C ASP A 27 -14.91 3.80 11.93
N PHE A 28 -14.87 2.84 11.00
CA PHE A 28 -15.28 3.04 9.60
C PHE A 28 -16.32 2.02 9.10
N HIS A 29 -16.83 1.13 9.97
CA HIS A 29 -17.77 0.06 9.59
C HIS A 29 -19.08 0.58 8.98
N ASN A 30 -19.54 1.76 9.36
CA ASN A 30 -20.81 2.32 8.84
C ASN A 30 -20.61 3.39 7.74
N TRP A 31 -19.45 3.41 7.09
CA TRP A 31 -19.17 4.34 5.99
C TRP A 31 -19.64 3.81 4.64
N ASN A 32 -19.85 4.73 3.70
CA ASN A 32 -20.00 4.38 2.29
C ASN A 32 -18.69 3.78 1.77
N LYS A 33 -18.74 2.57 1.21
CA LYS A 33 -17.57 1.83 0.73
C LYS A 33 -17.59 1.67 -0.78
N VAL A 34 -16.44 1.93 -1.39
CA VAL A 34 -16.25 1.77 -2.84
C VAL A 34 -14.93 1.04 -3.08
N LYS A 35 -14.97 0.00 -3.91
CA LYS A 35 -13.78 -0.73 -4.35
C LYS A 35 -13.63 -0.62 -5.87
N ILE A 36 -12.64 0.15 -6.30
CA ILE A 36 -12.28 0.29 -7.72
C ILE A 36 -11.32 -0.83 -8.07
N ARG A 37 -11.73 -1.72 -8.98
CA ARG A 37 -10.92 -2.88 -9.37
C ARG A 37 -9.84 -2.45 -10.35
N TYR A 38 -8.59 -2.82 -10.05
CA TYR A 38 -7.45 -2.55 -10.91
C TYR A 38 -7.53 -3.33 -12.23
N CYS A 39 -7.48 -2.63 -13.36
CA CYS A 39 -7.54 -3.24 -14.68
C CYS A 39 -6.79 -2.50 -15.78
N ASP A 40 -6.09 -1.41 -15.49
CA ASP A 40 -5.34 -0.68 -16.51
C ASP A 40 -3.95 -1.28 -16.75
N GLY A 41 -3.33 -1.90 -15.75
CA GLY A 41 -1.98 -2.48 -15.90
C GLY A 41 -0.84 -1.46 -15.84
N ALA A 42 -1.12 -0.21 -15.46
CA ALA A 42 -0.12 0.86 -15.35
C ALA A 42 -0.25 1.65 -14.04
N SER A 43 -0.63 0.99 -12.94
CA SER A 43 -0.75 1.60 -11.61
C SER A 43 -1.60 2.88 -11.60
N PHE A 44 -2.66 2.88 -12.40
CA PHE A 44 -3.55 4.01 -12.65
C PHE A 44 -2.91 5.27 -13.28
N SER A 45 -1.64 5.22 -13.70
CA SER A 45 -0.91 6.38 -14.25
C SER A 45 -1.13 6.63 -15.74
N GLY A 46 -1.59 5.61 -16.49
CA GLY A 46 -1.77 5.70 -17.94
C GLY A 46 -2.96 6.58 -18.37
N ASN A 47 -2.82 7.30 -19.48
CA ASN A 47 -3.88 8.13 -20.07
C ASN A 47 -3.94 8.05 -21.61
N VAL A 48 -3.58 6.90 -22.19
CA VAL A 48 -3.52 6.77 -23.66
C VAL A 48 -4.92 6.90 -24.29
N LYS A 49 -5.03 7.68 -25.37
CA LYS A 49 -6.25 7.78 -26.17
C LYS A 49 -6.43 6.58 -27.07
N ASP A 50 -5.39 6.18 -27.77
CA ASP A 50 -5.45 5.14 -28.79
C ASP A 50 -4.80 3.83 -28.32
N GLU A 51 -5.02 2.76 -29.10
CA GLU A 51 -4.36 1.47 -28.89
C GLU A 51 -2.84 1.62 -28.98
N LEU A 52 -2.11 0.80 -28.20
CA LEU A 52 -0.67 0.70 -28.39
C LEU A 52 -0.38 0.15 -29.78
N GLN A 53 0.59 0.76 -30.47
CA GLN A 53 1.02 0.25 -31.77
C GLN A 53 1.67 -1.13 -31.60
N ASN A 54 1.46 -2.01 -32.60
CA ASN A 54 1.87 -3.43 -32.68
C ASN A 54 0.78 -4.50 -32.47
N GLY A 55 -0.49 -4.19 -32.77
CA GLY A 55 -1.54 -5.21 -32.91
C GLY A 55 -2.04 -5.83 -31.60
N THR A 56 -1.54 -5.36 -30.45
CA THR A 56 -2.04 -5.71 -29.13
C THR A 56 -3.11 -4.69 -28.71
N LYS A 57 -4.35 -5.16 -28.46
CA LYS A 57 -5.48 -4.31 -28.03
C LYS A 57 -5.40 -3.95 -26.54
N PHE A 58 -4.28 -3.35 -26.11
CA PHE A 58 -4.09 -2.91 -24.73
C PHE A 58 -4.27 -1.40 -24.58
N PHE A 59 -4.86 -1.00 -23.46
CA PHE A 59 -5.11 0.40 -23.11
C PHE A 59 -4.67 0.68 -21.68
N PHE A 60 -3.59 1.45 -21.52
CA PHE A 60 -3.18 1.99 -20.23
C PHE A 60 -3.96 3.27 -19.93
N ARG A 61 -5.16 3.12 -19.36
CA ARG A 61 -6.14 4.21 -19.17
C ARG A 61 -6.51 4.44 -17.70
N GLY A 62 -5.60 4.15 -16.80
CA GLY A 62 -5.72 4.37 -15.37
C GLY A 62 -6.35 5.69 -14.96
N GLN A 63 -5.83 6.81 -15.48
CA GLN A 63 -6.34 8.14 -15.16
C GLN A 63 -7.79 8.32 -15.62
N ARG A 64 -8.15 7.80 -16.80
CA ARG A 64 -9.52 7.90 -17.35
C ARG A 64 -10.50 7.06 -16.56
N ILE A 65 -10.08 5.88 -16.11
CA ILE A 65 -10.89 5.01 -15.26
C ILE A 65 -11.22 5.74 -13.96
N TRP A 66 -10.21 6.37 -13.34
CA TRP A 66 -10.41 7.16 -12.12
C TRP A 66 -11.36 8.33 -12.32
N GLU A 67 -11.15 9.14 -13.37
CA GLU A 67 -12.01 10.28 -13.69
C GLU A 67 -13.46 9.86 -13.89
N ALA A 68 -13.71 8.81 -14.68
CA ALA A 68 -15.05 8.30 -14.93
C ALA A 68 -15.74 7.78 -13.66
N VAL A 69 -15.02 7.04 -12.81
CA VAL A 69 -15.57 6.53 -11.54
C VAL A 69 -15.90 7.68 -10.59
N MET A 70 -15.02 8.67 -10.46
CA MET A 70 -15.26 9.83 -9.60
C MET A 70 -16.48 10.62 -10.04
N ASP A 71 -16.63 10.86 -11.35
CA ASP A 71 -17.81 11.56 -11.90
C ASP A 71 -19.11 10.81 -11.56
N GLU A 72 -19.12 9.48 -11.65
CA GLU A 72 -20.28 8.67 -11.29
C GLU A 72 -20.57 8.73 -9.78
N LEU A 73 -19.56 8.60 -8.93
CA LEU A 73 -19.71 8.63 -7.47
C LEU A 73 -20.20 10.00 -6.97
N LEU A 74 -19.74 11.08 -7.60
CA LEU A 74 -20.24 12.43 -7.32
C LEU A 74 -21.76 12.49 -7.48
N VAL A 75 -22.32 11.82 -8.48
CA VAL A 75 -23.77 11.73 -8.71
C VAL A 75 -24.46 10.82 -7.69
N LYS A 76 -23.82 9.73 -7.28
CA LYS A 76 -24.38 8.75 -6.34
C LYS A 76 -24.33 9.16 -4.87
N GLY A 77 -23.83 10.36 -4.55
CA GLY A 77 -23.89 10.92 -3.19
C GLY A 77 -22.57 11.47 -2.67
N LEU A 78 -21.44 11.18 -3.34
CA LEU A 78 -20.12 11.68 -2.93
C LEU A 78 -20.03 13.21 -2.92
N ARG A 79 -20.89 13.90 -3.70
CA ARG A 79 -21.04 15.36 -3.65
C ARG A 79 -21.44 15.91 -2.28
N HIS A 80 -22.07 15.09 -1.43
CA HIS A 80 -22.57 15.47 -0.10
C HIS A 80 -21.71 14.93 1.04
N ALA A 81 -20.58 14.26 0.72
CA ALA A 81 -19.69 13.73 1.73
C ALA A 81 -19.06 14.86 2.56
N LYS A 82 -19.08 14.72 3.89
CA LYS A 82 -18.48 15.69 4.84
C LYS A 82 -16.95 15.69 4.74
N GLN A 83 -16.38 14.53 4.52
CA GLN A 83 -14.96 14.28 4.28
C GLN A 83 -14.87 13.31 3.12
N ASP A 84 -13.99 13.59 2.18
CA ASP A 84 -13.75 12.74 1.01
C ASP A 84 -12.27 12.74 0.67
N LEU A 85 -11.72 11.58 0.33
CA LEU A 85 -10.38 11.43 -0.22
C LEU A 85 -10.37 11.77 -1.73
N LYS A 86 -10.93 12.93 -2.12
CA LYS A 86 -10.81 13.40 -3.50
C LYS A 86 -9.36 13.78 -3.76
N ARG A 87 -8.70 13.08 -4.68
CA ARG A 87 -7.65 13.75 -5.45
C ARG A 87 -7.52 13.24 -6.87
N LYS A 88 -7.43 14.20 -7.78
CA LYS A 88 -6.86 14.02 -9.11
C LYS A 88 -5.46 13.47 -8.94
N PHE A 89 -5.03 12.50 -9.76
CA PHE A 89 -3.64 12.04 -9.79
C PHE A 89 -2.72 13.26 -9.72
N LEU A 90 -1.75 13.21 -8.80
CA LEU A 90 -0.80 14.30 -8.66
C LEU A 90 -0.21 14.52 -10.05
N HIS A 91 -0.39 15.73 -10.58
CA HIS A 91 0.42 16.15 -11.71
C HIS A 91 1.85 16.19 -11.17
N CYS A 92 2.64 15.17 -11.48
CA CYS A 92 4.05 15.19 -11.20
C CYS A 92 4.63 16.46 -11.81
N SER A 93 5.44 17.16 -11.02
CA SER A 93 6.00 18.43 -11.44
C SER A 93 6.63 18.28 -12.82
N SER A 94 6.41 19.23 -13.71
CA SER A 94 7.03 19.24 -15.04
C SER A 94 8.56 19.24 -14.98
N SER A 95 9.14 19.50 -13.81
CA SER A 95 10.59 19.45 -13.55
C SER A 95 11.11 18.06 -13.14
N MET A 96 10.25 17.07 -12.88
CA MET A 96 10.66 15.72 -12.49
C MET A 96 10.81 14.82 -13.73
N ASP A 97 11.76 13.89 -13.68
CA ASP A 97 11.81 12.80 -14.64
C ASP A 97 10.56 11.91 -14.48
N PRO A 98 9.93 11.42 -15.57
CA PRO A 98 8.73 10.60 -15.49
C PRO A 98 8.86 9.37 -14.56
N GLY A 99 10.04 8.77 -14.45
CA GLY A 99 10.28 7.64 -13.56
C GLY A 99 10.26 8.03 -12.07
N GLN A 100 10.69 9.25 -11.75
CA GLN A 100 10.70 9.76 -10.36
C GLN A 100 9.30 9.90 -9.78
N CYS A 101 8.30 10.15 -10.63
CA CYS A 101 6.89 10.24 -10.29
C CYS A 101 6.31 8.95 -9.69
N PHE A 102 6.97 7.80 -9.85
CA PHE A 102 6.54 6.55 -9.24
C PHE A 102 7.05 6.38 -7.81
N PHE A 103 8.02 7.17 -7.36
CA PHE A 103 8.60 7.04 -6.04
C PHE A 103 7.89 7.96 -5.05
N PRO A 104 7.27 7.42 -3.98
CA PRO A 104 6.58 8.23 -2.98
C PRO A 104 7.45 9.34 -2.39
N ARG A 105 8.76 9.09 -2.19
CA ARG A 105 9.73 10.08 -1.67
C ARG A 105 9.76 11.38 -2.48
N GLU A 106 9.50 11.32 -3.78
CA GLU A 106 9.48 12.50 -4.64
C GLU A 106 8.08 13.14 -4.67
N VAL A 107 7.04 12.32 -4.84
CA VAL A 107 5.67 12.79 -5.00
C VAL A 107 5.11 13.44 -3.73
N VAL A 108 5.47 12.94 -2.54
CA VAL A 108 4.97 13.45 -1.25
C VAL A 108 5.32 14.91 -1.00
N LYS A 109 6.35 15.45 -1.65
CA LYS A 109 6.76 16.86 -1.55
C LYS A 109 5.69 17.81 -2.10
N ASP A 110 4.96 17.38 -3.13
CA ASP A 110 3.93 18.16 -3.81
C ASP A 110 2.50 17.85 -3.31
N ILE A 111 2.36 16.90 -2.38
CA ILE A 111 1.07 16.57 -1.77
C ILE A 111 0.74 17.63 -0.72
N ARG A 112 -0.39 18.32 -0.91
CA ARG A 112 -0.94 19.30 0.05
C ARG A 112 -1.92 18.67 1.03
N THR A 113 -2.72 17.71 0.56
CA THR A 113 -3.70 17.00 1.40
C THR A 113 -2.97 16.16 2.45
N PRO A 114 -3.40 16.17 3.71
CA PRO A 114 -2.90 15.23 4.71
C PRO A 114 -3.01 13.78 4.22
N VAL A 115 -1.93 13.01 4.41
CA VAL A 115 -1.88 11.58 4.02
C VAL A 115 -1.46 10.75 5.22
N PHE A 116 -2.11 9.60 5.38
CA PHE A 116 -1.68 8.55 6.29
C PHE A 116 -0.92 7.48 5.51
N ILE A 117 0.32 7.20 5.90
CA ILE A 117 1.17 6.19 5.26
C ILE A 117 1.13 4.90 6.08
N LEU A 118 0.75 3.81 5.41
CA LEU A 118 0.77 2.44 5.93
C LEU A 118 1.72 1.62 5.06
N ASN A 119 2.73 1.00 5.66
CA ASN A 119 3.62 0.09 4.94
C ASN A 119 4.39 -0.80 5.92
N PRO A 120 4.58 -2.10 5.64
CA PRO A 120 5.51 -2.91 6.42
C PRO A 120 6.95 -2.52 6.10
N ALA A 121 7.82 -2.41 7.11
CA ALA A 121 9.23 -2.08 6.93
C ALA A 121 9.98 -3.11 6.05
N TYR A 122 9.51 -4.36 6.05
CA TYR A 122 10.05 -5.47 5.27
C TYR A 122 8.99 -5.98 4.30
N ASP A 123 8.46 -5.09 3.44
CA ASP A 123 7.45 -5.46 2.45
C ASP A 123 7.92 -6.64 1.58
N ALA A 124 7.20 -7.76 1.70
CA ALA A 124 7.62 -9.03 1.11
C ALA A 124 7.65 -8.97 -0.42
N TRP A 125 6.75 -8.18 -1.03
CA TRP A 125 6.74 -7.99 -2.49
C TRP A 125 7.97 -7.19 -2.93
N GLN A 126 8.29 -6.11 -2.23
CA GLN A 126 9.47 -5.28 -2.50
C GLN A 126 10.77 -6.06 -2.30
N VAL A 127 10.86 -6.91 -1.27
CA VAL A 127 12.02 -7.80 -1.07
C VAL A 127 12.18 -8.75 -2.26
N GLN A 128 11.10 -9.38 -2.73
CA GLN A 128 11.17 -10.35 -3.83
C GLN A 128 11.38 -9.73 -5.22
N HIS A 129 10.95 -8.49 -5.48
CA HIS A 129 10.95 -7.92 -6.84
C HIS A 129 11.88 -6.72 -7.02
N VAL A 130 12.30 -6.07 -5.92
CA VAL A 130 13.16 -4.88 -5.97
C VAL A 130 14.52 -5.19 -5.37
N LEU A 131 14.56 -5.72 -4.15
CA LEU A 131 15.82 -5.93 -3.43
C LEU A 131 16.57 -7.18 -3.89
N ALA A 132 15.88 -8.33 -3.98
CA ALA A 132 16.47 -9.61 -4.36
C ALA A 132 15.62 -10.37 -5.41
N PRO A 133 15.40 -9.77 -6.60
CA PRO A 133 14.72 -10.45 -7.69
C PRO A 133 15.54 -11.62 -8.21
N GLU A 134 14.86 -12.65 -8.74
CA GLU A 134 15.50 -13.88 -9.23
C GLU A 134 16.52 -13.60 -10.33
N ALA A 135 16.23 -12.64 -11.20
CA ALA A 135 17.15 -12.20 -12.26
C ALA A 135 18.47 -11.61 -11.72
N SER A 136 18.49 -11.14 -10.46
CA SER A 136 19.66 -10.54 -9.82
C SER A 136 20.31 -11.44 -8.75
N ASP A 137 19.80 -12.67 -8.54
CA ASP A 137 20.36 -13.67 -7.62
C ASP A 137 20.71 -14.99 -8.33
N PRO A 138 21.65 -14.99 -9.29
CA PRO A 138 21.98 -16.17 -10.08
C PRO A 138 22.61 -17.30 -9.25
N GLN A 139 23.16 -17.00 -8.07
CA GLN A 139 23.69 -17.98 -7.13
C GLN A 139 22.64 -18.50 -6.14
N HIS A 140 21.39 -18.03 -6.22
CA HIS A 140 20.29 -18.42 -5.34
C HIS A 140 20.57 -18.17 -3.84
N SER A 141 21.44 -17.21 -3.54
CA SER A 141 21.86 -16.89 -2.19
C SER A 141 20.70 -16.33 -1.35
N TRP A 142 19.78 -15.59 -1.98
CA TRP A 142 18.60 -14.97 -1.36
C TRP A 142 17.34 -15.83 -1.44
N GLN A 143 17.40 -16.98 -2.10
CA GLN A 143 16.21 -17.79 -2.41
C GLN A 143 15.40 -18.13 -1.15
N ASP A 144 16.04 -18.62 -0.09
CA ASP A 144 15.34 -18.95 1.16
C ASP A 144 14.89 -17.70 1.92
N CYS A 145 15.77 -16.71 2.05
CA CYS A 145 15.52 -15.46 2.79
C CYS A 145 14.32 -14.67 2.23
N ARG A 146 14.18 -14.57 0.91
CA ARG A 146 13.05 -13.83 0.29
C ARG A 146 11.72 -14.59 0.36
N LEU A 147 11.75 -15.89 0.65
CA LEU A 147 10.56 -16.72 0.84
C LEU A 147 10.17 -16.83 2.32
N ASP A 148 11.13 -16.70 3.22
CA ASP A 148 10.96 -16.81 4.65
C ASP A 148 12.06 -16.00 5.34
N ILE A 149 11.68 -14.85 5.91
CA ILE A 149 12.63 -13.93 6.56
C ILE A 149 13.36 -14.59 7.74
N THR A 150 12.82 -15.68 8.32
CA THR A 150 13.48 -16.42 9.40
C THR A 150 14.69 -17.21 8.92
N LYS A 151 14.80 -17.46 7.61
CA LYS A 151 15.92 -18.18 6.98
C LYS A 151 17.02 -17.26 6.47
N CYS A 152 16.90 -15.96 6.66
CA CYS A 152 17.96 -15.02 6.28
C CYS A 152 19.22 -15.23 7.13
N SER A 153 20.38 -15.20 6.49
CA SER A 153 21.65 -15.11 7.22
C SER A 153 21.76 -13.76 7.95
N PRO A 154 22.64 -13.63 8.96
CA PRO A 154 22.88 -12.35 9.63
C PRO A 154 23.24 -11.22 8.65
N GLU A 155 24.00 -11.51 7.60
CA GLU A 155 24.41 -10.56 6.56
C GLU A 155 23.21 -10.13 5.70
N GLN A 156 22.36 -11.08 5.29
CA GLN A 156 21.14 -10.78 4.54
C GLN A 156 20.17 -9.95 5.38
N LEU A 157 20.02 -10.31 6.65
CA LEU A 157 19.18 -9.55 7.56
C LEU A 157 19.74 -8.14 7.74
N GLN A 158 21.06 -7.96 7.85
CA GLN A 158 21.68 -6.63 7.91
C GLN A 158 21.36 -5.78 6.68
N ILE A 159 21.32 -6.37 5.48
CA ILE A 159 20.91 -5.68 4.25
C ILE A 159 19.43 -5.29 4.31
N LEU A 160 18.54 -6.18 4.77
CA LEU A 160 17.13 -5.86 4.99
C LEU A 160 16.94 -4.74 6.02
N GLN A 161 17.77 -4.72 7.08
CA GLN A 161 17.78 -3.64 8.06
C GLN A 161 18.21 -2.31 7.45
N GLY A 162 19.22 -2.31 6.56
CA GLY A 162 19.62 -1.12 5.82
C GLY A 162 18.49 -0.59 4.95
N PHE A 163 17.76 -1.48 4.30
CA PHE A 163 16.61 -1.11 3.47
C PHE A 163 15.47 -0.46 4.28
N ARG A 164 15.22 -0.93 5.51
CA ARG A 164 14.30 -0.27 6.45
C ARG A 164 14.78 1.14 6.81
N GLU A 165 16.08 1.35 7.03
CA GLU A 165 16.59 2.69 7.33
C GLU A 165 16.40 3.66 6.15
N GLU A 166 16.58 3.19 4.91
CA GLU A 166 16.29 4.00 3.71
C GLU A 166 14.81 4.41 3.64
N LEU A 167 13.88 3.50 3.99
CA LEU A 167 12.46 3.83 4.11
C LEU A 167 12.24 4.91 5.20
N HIS A 168 12.87 4.76 6.35
CA HIS A 168 12.78 5.72 7.46
C HIS A 168 13.29 7.11 7.07
N ASP A 169 14.38 7.17 6.32
CA ASP A 169 14.98 8.40 5.82
C ASP A 169 14.14 9.05 4.72
N ALA A 170 13.55 8.25 3.83
CA ALA A 170 12.60 8.73 2.83
C ALA A 170 11.36 9.40 3.47
N MET A 171 10.97 8.96 4.67
CA MET A 171 9.85 9.54 5.42
C MET A 171 10.25 10.69 6.35
N ARG A 172 11.53 11.10 6.42
CA ARG A 172 11.99 12.11 7.39
C ARG A 172 11.22 13.43 7.31
N GLU A 173 10.96 13.93 6.10
CA GLU A 173 10.19 15.16 5.89
C GLU A 173 8.71 14.98 6.27
N ILE A 174 8.16 13.78 6.07
CA ILE A 174 6.76 13.45 6.37
C ILE A 174 6.55 13.34 7.89
N LYS A 175 7.56 12.86 8.63
CA LYS A 175 7.52 12.81 10.09
C LYS A 175 7.37 14.20 10.72
N GLN A 176 7.82 15.25 10.05
CA GLN A 176 7.70 16.63 10.53
C GLN A 176 6.32 17.27 10.28
N LYS A 177 5.51 16.67 9.40
CA LYS A 177 4.15 17.17 9.09
C LYS A 177 3.16 16.66 10.13
N LYS A 178 2.74 17.51 11.06
CA LYS A 178 1.87 17.14 12.21
C LYS A 178 0.51 16.56 11.82
N ASP A 179 -0.03 17.04 10.70
CA ASP A 179 -1.33 16.66 10.15
C ASP A 179 -1.27 15.33 9.38
N TRP A 180 -0.09 14.77 9.13
CA TRP A 180 0.07 13.50 8.42
C TRP A 180 0.21 12.34 9.39
N GLY A 181 -0.22 11.14 8.99
CA GLY A 181 -0.09 9.93 9.78
C GLY A 181 0.96 8.98 9.21
N ILE A 182 1.63 8.22 10.06
CA ILE A 182 2.56 7.15 9.66
C ILE A 182 2.34 5.97 10.59
N PHE A 183 2.23 4.78 10.01
CA PHE A 183 2.30 3.51 10.73
C PHE A 183 3.11 2.51 9.91
N ILE A 184 4.27 2.14 10.45
CA ILE A 184 5.22 1.21 9.83
C ILE A 184 5.49 0.11 10.85
N ASP A 185 4.94 -1.08 10.62
CA ASP A 185 5.29 -2.27 11.39
C ASP A 185 6.53 -2.98 10.84
N SER A 186 7.11 -3.86 11.64
CA SER A 186 8.29 -4.62 11.27
C SER A 186 7.99 -6.04 10.80
N CYS A 187 6.81 -6.25 10.23
CA CYS A 187 6.41 -7.54 9.71
C CYS A 187 6.94 -7.76 8.29
N PHE A 188 7.24 -9.02 7.98
CA PHE A 188 7.54 -9.47 6.62
C PHE A 188 6.25 -9.89 5.92
N ILE A 189 5.53 -8.93 5.34
CA ILE A 189 4.19 -9.12 4.78
C ILE A 189 3.94 -8.16 3.61
N HIS A 190 2.83 -8.32 2.89
CA HIS A 190 2.38 -7.43 1.82
C HIS A 190 0.85 -7.29 1.83
N CYS A 191 0.30 -6.12 1.44
CA CYS A 191 -1.14 -5.82 1.36
C CYS A 191 -1.96 -6.10 2.66
N GLN A 192 -1.71 -5.36 3.73
CA GLN A 192 -2.29 -5.66 5.06
C GLN A 192 -3.69 -5.09 5.33
N THR A 193 -4.12 -4.05 4.63
CA THR A 193 -5.32 -3.27 5.03
C THR A 193 -6.65 -3.94 4.69
N LEU A 194 -6.68 -4.81 3.68
CA LEU A 194 -7.90 -5.50 3.23
C LEU A 194 -8.07 -6.89 3.87
N ASN A 195 -7.19 -7.27 4.79
CA ASN A 195 -7.24 -8.54 5.50
C ASN A 195 -7.70 -8.29 6.95
N SER A 196 -8.72 -8.99 7.39
CA SER A 196 -9.34 -8.82 8.71
C SER A 196 -8.37 -9.13 9.86
N VAL A 197 -7.52 -10.14 9.69
CA VAL A 197 -6.53 -10.54 10.71
C VAL A 197 -5.46 -9.47 10.87
N THR A 198 -4.97 -8.89 9.79
CA THR A 198 -3.88 -7.91 9.86
C THR A 198 -4.38 -6.50 10.18
N TRP A 199 -5.57 -6.11 9.71
CA TRP A 199 -6.12 -4.76 9.90
C TRP A 199 -6.57 -4.49 11.36
N HIS A 200 -7.51 -5.30 11.86
CA HIS A 200 -8.02 -5.20 13.23
C HIS A 200 -8.64 -6.52 13.69
N SER A 201 -7.95 -7.17 14.62
CA SER A 201 -8.36 -8.39 15.30
C SER A 201 -7.54 -8.54 16.59
N PRO A 202 -7.91 -9.46 17.50
CA PRO A 202 -7.12 -9.75 18.68
C PRO A 202 -5.67 -10.16 18.40
N SER A 203 -5.41 -10.76 17.23
CA SER A 203 -4.08 -11.21 16.80
C SER A 203 -3.41 -10.27 15.80
N SER A 204 -3.99 -9.10 15.46
CA SER A 204 -3.36 -8.17 14.51
C SER A 204 -1.97 -7.73 14.95
N PRO A 205 -1.07 -7.43 13.99
CA PRO A 205 0.17 -6.75 14.29
C PRO A 205 -0.07 -5.43 15.01
N ARG A 206 0.72 -5.17 16.05
CA ARG A 206 0.63 -3.96 16.87
C ARG A 206 1.97 -3.25 16.95
N VAL A 207 1.92 -1.93 16.83
CA VAL A 207 3.05 -1.04 17.14
C VAL A 207 2.60 -0.17 18.29
N ASN A 208 3.37 -0.11 19.38
CA ASN A 208 2.99 0.59 20.61
C ASN A 208 1.58 0.20 21.09
N ASN A 209 1.29 -1.11 21.05
CA ASN A 209 0.01 -1.73 21.44
C ASN A 209 -1.22 -1.31 20.60
N LYS A 210 -1.03 -0.62 19.47
CA LYS A 210 -2.11 -0.19 18.57
C LYS A 210 -2.08 -0.97 17.26
N THR A 211 -3.25 -1.41 16.77
CA THR A 211 -3.39 -1.96 15.41
C THR A 211 -3.37 -0.83 14.38
N MET A 212 -3.22 -1.19 13.09
CA MET A 212 -3.34 -0.24 11.99
C MET A 212 -4.68 0.50 12.01
N ALA A 213 -5.79 -0.22 12.22
CA ALA A 213 -7.12 0.40 12.26
C ALA A 213 -7.26 1.44 13.36
N GLU A 214 -6.78 1.12 14.57
CA GLU A 214 -6.80 2.05 15.71
C GLU A 214 -5.91 3.28 15.43
N ALA A 215 -4.75 3.08 14.81
CA ALA A 215 -3.84 4.15 14.44
C ALA A 215 -4.43 5.07 13.35
N VAL A 216 -5.08 4.51 12.34
CA VAL A 216 -5.77 5.27 11.29
C VAL A 216 -6.95 6.04 11.86
N GLY A 217 -7.74 5.41 12.74
CA GLY A 217 -8.85 6.07 13.44
C GLY A 217 -8.37 7.22 14.34
N ASP A 218 -7.32 6.97 15.12
CA ASP A 218 -6.69 7.98 15.98
C ASP A 218 -6.25 9.22 15.20
N TRP A 219 -5.67 9.03 14.00
CA TRP A 219 -5.29 10.14 13.11
C TRP A 219 -6.50 10.80 12.44
N PHE A 220 -7.40 10.02 11.84
CA PHE A 220 -8.49 10.55 11.03
C PHE A 220 -9.47 11.40 11.84
N PHE A 221 -9.74 11.00 13.08
CA PHE A 221 -10.63 11.72 13.99
C PHE A 221 -9.89 12.71 14.90
N ASP A 222 -8.65 13.08 14.55
CA ASP A 222 -7.82 14.03 15.29
C ASP A 222 -7.69 13.69 16.80
N ARG A 223 -7.71 12.39 17.15
CA ARG A 223 -7.58 11.95 18.55
C ARG A 223 -6.16 12.13 19.07
N ARG A 224 -5.16 11.94 18.20
CA ARG A 224 -3.73 12.18 18.48
C ARG A 224 -2.90 12.22 17.20
N GLU A 225 -1.67 12.73 17.33
CA GLU A 225 -0.64 12.56 16.31
C GLU A 225 -0.18 11.09 16.27
N VAL A 226 -0.03 10.55 15.05
CA VAL A 226 0.30 9.14 14.81
C VAL A 226 1.55 9.06 13.93
N LYS A 227 2.67 8.70 14.56
CA LYS A 227 4.00 8.53 13.93
C LYS A 227 4.63 7.21 14.37
N GLU A 228 3.90 6.13 14.17
CA GLU A 228 4.30 4.80 14.65
C GLU A 228 5.34 4.21 13.71
N LEU A 229 6.55 3.97 14.22
CA LEU A 229 7.61 3.25 13.54
C LEU A 229 8.09 2.15 14.46
N ASP A 230 7.97 0.92 14.01
CA ASP A 230 8.32 -0.24 14.80
C ASP A 230 9.84 -0.44 14.90
N CYS A 231 10.28 -1.29 15.82
CA CYS A 231 11.69 -1.63 16.04
C CYS A 231 12.26 -2.54 14.92
N LYS A 232 13.55 -2.85 14.92
CA LYS A 232 14.13 -3.74 13.88
C LYS A 232 13.64 -5.18 14.04
N TYR A 233 13.29 -5.86 12.93
CA TYR A 233 12.99 -7.30 12.94
C TYR A 233 14.11 -8.10 13.66
N PRO A 234 13.80 -9.12 14.47
CA PRO A 234 12.49 -9.77 14.71
C PRO A 234 11.76 -9.27 15.97
N CYS A 235 11.82 -7.99 16.29
CA CYS A 235 11.37 -7.51 17.59
C CYS A 235 9.85 -7.58 17.85
N ASN A 236 9.01 -7.63 16.80
CA ASN A 236 7.56 -7.57 16.95
C ASN A 236 6.94 -8.99 16.91
N PRO A 237 6.53 -9.55 18.06
CA PRO A 237 6.01 -10.91 18.12
C PRO A 237 4.57 -11.03 17.61
N THR A 238 3.89 -9.91 17.34
CA THR A 238 2.50 -9.90 16.84
C THR A 238 2.41 -10.03 15.32
N CYS A 239 3.55 -10.08 14.63
CA CYS A 239 3.62 -10.17 13.18
C CYS A 239 3.19 -11.53 12.63
N HIS A 240 2.36 -11.50 11.59
CA HIS A 240 2.05 -12.66 10.74
C HIS A 240 2.98 -12.67 9.53
N ASN A 241 4.24 -13.04 9.74
CA ASN A 241 5.22 -13.06 8.65
C ASN A 241 4.83 -14.09 7.58
N LEU A 242 4.92 -13.69 6.32
CA LEU A 242 4.64 -14.57 5.19
C LEU A 242 5.74 -15.61 5.05
N VAL A 243 5.31 -16.85 4.84
CA VAL A 243 6.17 -17.97 4.45
C VAL A 243 5.68 -18.48 3.11
N PHE A 244 6.47 -18.29 2.08
CA PHE A 244 6.12 -18.62 0.71
C PHE A 244 6.60 -20.03 0.34
N SER A 245 5.73 -20.83 -0.29
CA SER A 245 6.14 -22.11 -0.88
C SER A 245 6.91 -21.93 -2.19
N LYS A 246 6.65 -20.82 -2.92
CA LYS A 246 7.30 -20.39 -4.16
C LYS A 246 7.25 -18.85 -4.25
N PRO A 247 8.15 -18.19 -5.00
CA PRO A 247 8.09 -16.74 -5.20
C PRO A 247 6.74 -16.30 -5.79
N PHE A 248 6.35 -15.05 -5.53
CA PHE A 248 5.21 -14.43 -6.22
C PHE A 248 5.40 -14.53 -7.74
N LYS A 249 4.38 -15.05 -8.43
CA LYS A 249 4.29 -14.91 -9.89
C LYS A 249 3.52 -13.63 -10.17
N GLY A 250 4.19 -12.64 -10.76
CA GLY A 250 3.56 -11.46 -11.34
C GLY A 250 2.64 -11.80 -12.50
#